data_AF-L1IPP7-F1
#
_entry.id   AF-L1IPP7-F1
#
_cell.length_a   1.000
_cell.length_b   1.000
_cell.length_c   1.000
_cell.angle_alpha   90.00
_cell.angle_beta   90.00
_cell.angle_gamma   90.00
#
_symmetry.space_group_name_H-M   'P 1'
#
loop_
_entity.id
_entity.type
_entity.pdbx_description
1 polymer ?
#
loop_
_entity_poly.entity_id
_entity_poly.type
_entity_poly.pdbx_seq_one_letter_code
_entity_poly.pdbx_strand_id
1 'polypeptide(L)'
;MGVHGLWELLGVTGRKVEVQALGSRRVAVDASIWIIQFIKAMRQSDGSMQQNAHLLGMFRRICKLLFMKVKPVIVFDGVAPAIKRKTLQARKRVRQRGENQLRKMAEKILLNRLRSEV
;
A
#
# COMPACT_ATOMS: atom_id res chain seq x y z
N MET A 1 -0.04 -0.77 8.07
CA MET A 1 0.67 0.46 8.50
C MET A 1 -0.26 1.18 9.46
N GLY A 2 0.26 1.85 10.49
CA GLY A 2 -0.55 2.46 11.56
C GLY A 2 -0.60 1.60 12.83
N VAL A 3 -1.54 1.93 13.70
CA VAL A 3 -1.80 1.26 14.99
C VAL A 3 -2.70 0.05 14.76
N HIS A 4 -2.33 -1.12 15.30
CA HIS A 4 -3.14 -2.34 15.18
C HIS A 4 -4.45 -2.20 15.95
N GLY A 5 -5.57 -2.64 15.35
CA GLY A 5 -6.91 -2.63 15.97
C GLY A 5 -7.59 -1.26 16.04
N LEU A 6 -6.89 -0.16 15.72
CA LEU A 6 -7.43 1.19 15.94
C LEU A 6 -8.71 1.48 15.16
N TRP A 7 -8.81 1.05 13.90
CA TRP A 7 -9.98 1.31 13.08
C TRP A 7 -11.22 0.53 13.52
N GLU A 8 -11.04 -0.68 14.02
CA GLU A 8 -12.12 -1.50 14.57
C GLU A 8 -12.68 -0.85 15.83
N LEU A 9 -11.78 -0.42 16.73
CA LEU A 9 -12.14 0.31 17.95
C LEU A 9 -12.90 1.61 17.65
N LEU A 10 -12.43 2.41 16.67
CA LEU A 10 -13.02 3.70 16.34
C LEU A 10 -14.22 3.61 15.40
N GLY A 11 -14.53 2.43 14.86
CA GLY A 11 -15.56 2.25 13.82
C GLY A 11 -16.93 2.82 14.21
N VAL A 12 -17.31 2.68 15.49
CA VAL A 12 -18.58 3.19 16.05
C VAL A 12 -18.67 4.72 16.07
N THR A 13 -17.54 5.42 16.03
CA THR A 13 -17.46 6.89 16.04
C THR A 13 -17.29 7.50 14.64
N GLY A 14 -17.11 6.64 13.62
CA GLY A 14 -16.84 7.08 12.26
C GLY A 14 -18.05 7.78 11.63
N ARG A 15 -17.82 8.95 11.03
CA ARG A 15 -18.83 9.65 10.23
C ARG A 15 -18.57 9.43 8.75
N LYS A 16 -19.59 8.98 8.01
CA LYS A 16 -19.54 8.94 6.55
C LYS A 16 -19.71 10.36 6.02
N VAL A 17 -18.77 10.79 5.19
CA VAL A 17 -18.77 12.12 4.58
C VAL A 17 -18.58 11.92 3.08
N GLU A 18 -19.45 12.55 2.30
CA GLU A 18 -19.28 12.60 0.85
C GLU A 18 -18.02 13.38 0.48
N VAL A 19 -17.30 12.91 -0.53
CA VAL A 19 -16.03 13.55 -0.89
C VAL A 19 -16.25 14.97 -1.44
N GLN A 20 -17.43 15.23 -2.02
CA GLN A 20 -17.87 16.56 -2.45
C GLN A 20 -17.91 17.57 -1.29
N ALA A 21 -18.16 17.13 -0.05
CA ALA A 21 -18.16 18.00 1.13
C ALA A 21 -16.76 18.55 1.47
N LEU A 22 -15.70 18.00 0.86
CA LEU A 22 -14.34 18.51 0.93
C LEU A 22 -14.05 19.61 -0.10
N GLY A 23 -15.00 19.94 -0.96
CA GLY A 23 -14.84 20.97 -2.00
C GLY A 23 -14.36 22.29 -1.42
N SER A 24 -13.44 22.95 -2.13
CA SER A 24 -12.76 24.19 -1.75
C SER A 24 -11.88 24.11 -0.49
N ARG A 25 -11.78 22.95 0.17
CA ARG A 25 -10.90 22.76 1.32
C ARG A 25 -9.47 22.44 0.89
N ARG A 26 -8.51 22.83 1.73
CA ARG A 26 -7.12 22.38 1.66
C ARG A 26 -7.00 21.07 2.44
N VAL A 27 -6.48 20.02 1.80
CA VAL A 27 -6.40 18.68 2.40
C VAL A 27 -4.97 18.17 2.29
N ALA A 28 -4.35 17.86 3.43
CA ALA A 28 -3.06 17.19 3.45
C ALA A 28 -3.23 15.72 3.05
N VAL A 29 -2.42 15.27 2.10
CA VAL A 29 -2.44 13.91 1.56
C VAL A 29 -1.09 13.27 1.82
N ASP A 30 -1.08 12.18 2.60
CA ASP A 30 0.09 11.31 2.72
C ASP A 30 0.33 10.60 1.38
N ALA A 31 1.39 11.01 0.67
CA ALA A 31 1.78 10.38 -0.60
C ALA A 31 2.62 9.12 -0.40
N SER A 32 3.35 9.01 0.72
CA SER A 32 4.17 7.83 1.02
C SER A 32 3.32 6.57 1.09
N ILE A 33 2.13 6.65 1.70
CA ILE A 33 1.20 5.52 1.74
C ILE A 33 0.56 5.25 0.37
N TRP A 34 0.24 6.29 -0.41
CA TRP A 34 -0.33 6.12 -1.76
C TRP A 34 0.62 5.36 -2.68
N ILE A 35 1.90 5.74 -2.72
CA ILE A 35 2.90 5.10 -3.57
C ILE A 35 2.99 3.60 -3.28
N ILE A 36 3.10 3.24 -1.99
CA ILE A 36 3.19 1.83 -1.58
C ILE A 36 1.90 1.07 -1.93
N GLN A 37 0.73 1.69 -1.76
CA GLN A 37 -0.55 1.07 -2.12
C GLN A 37 -0.65 0.82 -3.61
N PHE A 38 -0.30 1.80 -4.46
CA PHE A 38 -0.37 1.63 -5.91
C PHE A 38 0.59 0.56 -6.43
N ILE A 39 1.83 0.57 -5.95
CA ILE A 39 2.82 -0.44 -6.33
C ILE A 39 2.37 -1.86 -5.92
N LYS A 40 1.61 -2.01 -4.84
CA LYS A 40 1.12 -3.32 -4.39
C LYS A 40 -0.18 -3.75 -5.06
N ALA A 41 -1.10 -2.82 -5.28
CA ALA A 41 -2.45 -3.12 -5.76
C ALA A 41 -2.55 -3.20 -7.29
N MET A 42 -1.75 -2.42 -8.02
CA MET A 42 -1.79 -2.42 -9.49
C MET A 42 -0.89 -3.53 -10.03
N ARG A 43 -1.53 -4.63 -10.39
CA ARG A 43 -0.93 -5.83 -10.99
C ARG A 43 -1.52 -6.02 -12.38
N GLN A 44 -0.71 -6.49 -13.31
CA GLN A 44 -1.19 -6.93 -14.61
C GLN A 44 -1.92 -8.27 -14.49
N SER A 45 -2.57 -8.72 -15.57
CA SER A 45 -3.34 -9.98 -15.61
C SER A 45 -2.47 -11.21 -15.32
N ASP A 46 -1.19 -11.15 -15.63
CA ASP A 46 -0.17 -12.17 -15.33
C ASP A 46 0.35 -12.10 -13.88
N GLY A 47 -0.13 -11.16 -13.06
CA GLY A 47 0.33 -10.93 -11.69
C GLY A 47 1.64 -10.15 -11.59
N SER A 48 2.22 -9.68 -12.70
CA SER A 48 3.40 -8.84 -12.69
C SER A 48 3.08 -7.42 -12.18
N MET A 49 4.09 -6.71 -11.69
CA MET A 49 3.89 -5.34 -11.21
C MET A 49 3.67 -4.39 -12.37
N GLN A 50 2.59 -3.59 -12.33
CA GLN A 50 2.38 -2.59 -13.36
C GLN A 50 3.47 -1.51 -13.28
N GLN A 51 4.18 -1.32 -14.40
CA GLN A 51 5.20 -0.28 -14.51
C GLN A 51 4.56 1.10 -14.25
N ASN A 52 5.27 1.95 -13.51
CA ASN A 52 4.82 3.31 -13.18
C ASN A 52 3.45 3.39 -12.49
N ALA A 53 3.01 2.31 -11.81
CA ALA A 53 1.74 2.26 -11.08
C ALA A 53 1.54 3.46 -10.12
N HIS A 54 2.62 3.87 -9.45
CA HIS A 54 2.60 5.00 -8.53
C HIS A 54 2.31 6.34 -9.26
N LEU A 55 2.88 6.58 -10.44
CA LEU A 55 2.60 7.78 -11.23
C LEU A 55 1.16 7.79 -11.72
N LEU A 56 0.71 6.68 -12.31
CA LEU A 56 -0.65 6.56 -12.85
C LEU A 56 -1.70 6.72 -11.74
N GLY A 57 -1.49 6.04 -10.61
CA GLY A 57 -2.38 6.12 -9.45
C GLY A 57 -2.43 7.52 -8.84
N MET A 58 -1.26 8.15 -8.68
CA MET A 58 -1.16 9.50 -8.14
C MET A 58 -1.84 10.51 -9.06
N PHE A 59 -1.56 10.46 -10.36
CA PHE A 59 -2.20 11.31 -11.37
C PHE A 59 -3.73 11.21 -11.28
N ARG A 60 -4.28 9.99 -11.33
CA ARG A 60 -5.73 9.77 -11.26
C ARG A 60 -6.35 10.31 -9.97
N ARG A 61 -5.71 10.10 -8.81
CA ARG A 61 -6.24 10.60 -7.53
C ARG A 61 -6.16 12.12 -7.42
N ILE A 62 -5.08 12.74 -7.90
CA ILE A 62 -4.95 14.21 -7.93
C ILE A 62 -6.00 14.81 -8.86
N CYS A 63 -6.16 14.29 -10.08
CA CYS A 63 -7.20 14.73 -11.00
C CYS A 63 -8.59 14.65 -10.36
N LYS A 64 -8.91 13.53 -9.67
CA LYS A 64 -10.18 13.38 -8.96
C LYS A 64 -10.37 14.45 -7.88
N LEU A 65 -9.37 14.70 -7.04
CA LEU A 65 -9.43 15.74 -6.00
C LEU A 65 -9.65 17.14 -6.60
N LEU A 66 -8.91 17.47 -7.66
CA LEU A 66 -9.05 18.76 -8.36
C LEU A 66 -10.42 18.91 -9.03
N PHE A 67 -10.94 17.84 -9.64
CA PHE A 67 -12.30 17.82 -10.20
C PHE A 67 -13.36 18.15 -9.14
N MET A 68 -13.17 17.68 -7.91
CA MET A 68 -14.03 18.00 -6.76
C MET A 68 -13.69 19.36 -6.10
N LYS A 69 -12.86 20.19 -6.75
CA LYS A 69 -12.39 21.50 -6.25
C LYS A 69 -11.62 21.43 -4.92
N VAL A 70 -11.06 20.28 -4.57
CA VAL A 70 -10.19 20.14 -3.39
C VAL A 70 -8.80 20.67 -3.73
N LYS A 71 -8.14 21.34 -2.77
CA LYS A 71 -6.75 21.82 -2.90
C LYS A 71 -5.81 20.86 -2.16
N PRO A 72 -5.26 19.81 -2.80
CA PRO A 72 -4.40 18.85 -2.12
C PRO A 72 -3.04 19.48 -1.76
N VAL A 73 -2.55 19.18 -0.57
CA VAL A 73 -1.17 19.43 -0.12
C VAL A 73 -0.51 18.07 0.02
N ILE A 74 0.42 17.76 -0.88
CA ILE A 74 1.07 16.46 -0.90
C ILE A 74 2.19 16.43 0.15
N VAL A 75 2.13 15.47 1.06
CA VAL A 75 3.08 15.31 2.17
C VAL A 75 3.80 13.98 2.01
N PHE A 76 5.14 14.05 2.08
CA PHE A 76 6.00 12.87 2.08
C PHE A 76 6.63 12.71 3.46
N ASP A 77 6.78 11.45 3.87
CA ASP A 77 7.56 11.10 5.05
C ASP A 77 9.02 11.55 4.88
N GLY A 78 9.56 12.18 5.93
CA GLY A 78 10.99 12.42 6.06
C GLY A 78 11.72 11.20 6.65
N VAL A 79 12.86 11.48 7.31
CA VAL A 79 13.65 10.44 7.97
C VAL A 79 12.83 9.78 9.09
N ALA A 80 12.82 8.45 9.11
CA ALA A 80 12.12 7.71 10.15
C ALA A 80 12.77 7.97 11.54
N PRO A 81 11.97 8.28 12.58
CA PRO A 81 12.52 8.54 13.91
C PRO A 81 13.12 7.27 14.53
N ALA A 82 14.09 7.44 15.44
CA ALA A 82 14.85 6.34 16.03
C ALA A 82 13.96 5.27 16.68
N ILE A 83 12.86 5.66 17.32
CA ILE A 83 11.90 4.74 17.94
C ILE A 83 11.28 3.75 16.93
N LYS A 84 11.17 4.12 15.65
CA LYS A 84 10.63 3.26 14.58
C LYS A 84 11.64 2.19 14.12
N ARG A 85 12.93 2.30 14.48
CA ARG A 85 14.02 1.44 13.98
C ARG A 85 13.79 -0.05 14.29
N LYS A 86 13.44 -0.38 15.53
CA LYS A 86 13.15 -1.78 15.95
C LYS A 86 11.99 -2.36 15.13
N THR A 87 10.91 -1.60 14.96
CA THR A 87 9.74 -2.00 14.19
C THR A 87 10.04 -2.18 12.70
N LEU A 88 10.86 -1.31 12.10
CA LEU A 88 11.28 -1.45 10.70
C LEU A 88 12.12 -2.70 10.49
N GLN A 89 13.05 -3.01 11.40
CA GLN A 89 13.84 -4.23 11.34
C GLN A 89 12.96 -5.48 11.48
N ALA A 90 12.02 -5.49 12.43
CA ALA A 90 11.09 -6.61 12.60
C ALA A 90 10.26 -6.84 11.32
N ARG A 91 9.70 -5.78 10.72
CA ARG A 91 8.95 -5.87 9.46
C ARG A 91 9.80 -6.38 8.31
N LYS A 92 11.07 -5.95 8.21
CA LYS A 92 12.01 -6.44 7.20
C LYS A 92 12.25 -7.95 7.35
N ARG A 93 12.47 -8.43 8.58
CA ARG A 93 12.66 -9.86 8.86
C ARG A 93 11.43 -10.70 8.47
N VAL A 94 10.23 -10.22 8.80
CA VAL A 94 8.98 -10.91 8.41
C VAL A 94 8.85 -11.00 6.89
N ARG A 95 9.12 -9.91 6.16
CA ARG A 95 9.07 -9.92 4.69
C ARG A 95 10.05 -10.93 4.09
N GLN A 96 11.30 -10.93 4.56
CA GLN A 96 12.33 -11.87 4.09
C GLN A 96 11.96 -13.33 4.38
N ARG A 97 11.40 -13.61 5.56
CA ARG A 97 10.92 -14.97 5.89
C ARG A 97 9.81 -15.42 4.95
N GLY A 98 8.84 -14.55 4.67
CA GLY A 98 7.76 -14.83 3.73
C GLY A 98 8.27 -15.10 2.31
N GLU A 99 9.20 -14.29 1.80
CA GLU A 99 9.84 -14.48 0.49
C GLU A 99 10.58 -15.83 0.42
N ASN A 100 11.32 -16.20 1.48
CA ASN A 100 12.03 -17.48 1.55
C ASN A 100 11.08 -18.68 1.62
N GLN A 101 9.99 -18.58 2.38
CA GLN A 101 8.97 -19.63 2.44
C GLN A 101 8.29 -19.83 1.10
N LEU A 102 7.92 -18.73 0.42
CA LEU A 102 7.30 -18.78 -0.91
C LEU A 102 8.21 -19.50 -1.91
N ARG A 103 9.51 -19.17 -1.93
CA ARG A 103 10.50 -19.84 -2.80
C ARG A 103 10.59 -21.34 -2.54
N LYS A 104 10.72 -21.74 -1.27
CA LYS A 104 10.77 -23.17 -0.88
C LYS A 104 9.51 -23.92 -1.26
N MET A 105 8.34 -23.29 -1.11
CA MET A 105 7.07 -23.89 -1.52
C MET A 105 6.98 -24.05 -3.03
N ALA A 106 7.35 -23.02 -3.80
CA ALA A 106 7.36 -23.09 -5.27
C ALA A 106 8.29 -24.19 -5.78
N GLU A 107 9.50 -24.30 -5.20
CA GLU A 107 10.46 -25.36 -5.50
C GLU A 107 9.88 -26.75 -5.21
N LYS A 108 9.26 -26.94 -4.04
CA LYS A 108 8.63 -28.21 -3.67
C LYS A 108 7.48 -28.60 -4.61
N ILE A 109 6.64 -27.63 -4.99
CA ILE A 109 5.54 -27.85 -5.94
C ILE A 109 6.08 -28.26 -7.30
N LEU A 110 7.11 -27.57 -7.79
CA LEU A 110 7.75 -27.87 -9.08
C LEU A 110 8.36 -29.27 -9.08
N LEU A 111 9.12 -29.63 -8.03
CA LEU A 111 9.74 -30.95 -7.89
C LEU A 111 8.69 -32.07 -7.85
N ASN A 112 7.58 -31.86 -7.14
CA ASN A 112 6.51 -32.85 -7.09
C ASN A 112 5.87 -33.06 -8.48
N ARG A 113 5.69 -31.99 -9.26
CA ARG A 113 5.13 -32.07 -10.62
C ARG A 113 6.05 -32.81 -11.58
N LEU A 114 7.35 -32.51 -11.54
CA LEU A 114 8.35 -33.21 -12.37
C LEU A 114 8.42 -34.70 -12.06
N ARG A 115 8.23 -35.10 -10.79
CA ARG A 115 8.20 -36.51 -10.38
C ARG A 115 6.94 -37.25 -10.81
N SER A 116 5.82 -36.55 -11.05
CA SER A 116 4.57 -37.18 -11.52
C SER A 116 4.50 -37.32 -13.05
N GLU A 117 5.40 -36.68 -13.79
CA GLU A 117 5.47 -36.73 -15.26
C GLU A 117 6.51 -37.75 -15.77
N VAL A 118 7.22 -38.44 -14.86
CA VAL A 118 8.14 -39.57 -15.12
C VAL A 118 7.48 -40.85 -14.63
#